data_AF-A0A2T2V904-F1
#
_entry.id   AF-A0A2T2V904-F1
#
_cell.length_a   1.000
_cell.length_b   1.000
_cell.length_c   1.000
_cell.angle_alpha   90.00
_cell.angle_beta   90.00
_cell.angle_gamma   90.00
#
_symmetry.space_group_name_H-M   'P 1'
#
loop_
_entity.id
_entity.type
_entity.pdbx_description
1 polymer ?
#
loop_
_entity_poly.entity_id
_entity_poly.type
_entity_poly.pdbx_seq_one_letter_code
_entity_poly.pdbx_strand_id
1 'polypeptide(L)'
;MKHLFYSAIFLVCCCINHTSAQSISYTVNGTDLYADDGSGCQDCPCFPFVGCTGSPDPDWDVRVNDNINNSWSSWNVSLNDDGGCNWYGISNPNWRSQSNTSATTLNFQLNAEEDDAFGCGTDDDGECGGYSTIKIIDIETNQPCTWHSYTEIISCTSDGDTWDWGVEFEYRYEFDALNPGTISGDQTICAGDDPSTLSSNTSATMYADYQWQYQNGCSGGWTDIT
;
A
#
# COMPACT_ATOMS: atom_id res chain seq x y z
N MET A 1 36.54 -53.07 1.53
CA MET A 1 36.62 -51.70 0.98
C MET A 1 35.44 -50.93 1.54
N LYS A 2 35.67 -49.83 2.27
CA LYS A 2 34.61 -48.98 2.81
C LYS A 2 34.11 -48.10 1.66
N HIS A 3 32.90 -48.33 1.17
CA HIS A 3 32.26 -47.42 0.22
C HIS A 3 31.56 -46.33 1.02
N LEU A 4 32.13 -45.11 1.01
CA LEU A 4 31.41 -43.92 1.46
C LEU A 4 30.38 -43.56 0.38
N PHE A 5 29.10 -43.66 0.71
CA PHE A 5 28.03 -43.09 -0.11
C PHE A 5 27.88 -41.63 0.31
N TYR A 6 28.22 -40.70 -0.58
CA TYR A 6 27.92 -39.29 -0.42
C TYR A 6 26.57 -39.03 -1.12
N SER A 7 25.54 -38.70 -0.33
CA SER A 7 24.30 -38.16 -0.87
C SER A 7 24.42 -36.64 -0.87
N ALA A 8 24.48 -36.03 -2.05
CA ALA A 8 24.47 -34.58 -2.21
C ALA A 8 23.03 -34.14 -2.52
N ILE A 9 22.42 -33.40 -1.59
CA ILE A 9 21.12 -32.77 -1.81
C ILE A 9 21.36 -31.48 -2.61
N PHE A 10 20.92 -31.46 -3.87
CA PHE A 10 20.93 -30.25 -4.68
C PHE A 10 19.55 -29.60 -4.66
N LEU A 11 19.47 -28.40 -4.10
CA LEU A 11 18.24 -27.62 -4.01
C LEU A 11 18.08 -26.82 -5.32
N VAL A 12 17.22 -27.28 -6.22
CA VAL A 12 16.82 -26.48 -7.38
C VAL A 12 15.52 -25.78 -7.02
N CYS A 13 15.60 -24.48 -6.75
CA CYS A 13 14.44 -23.62 -6.59
C CYS A 13 13.79 -23.44 -7.97
N CYS A 14 12.74 -24.21 -8.26
CA CYS A 14 11.93 -24.03 -9.46
C CYS A 14 10.77 -23.08 -9.12
N CYS A 15 10.88 -21.82 -9.54
CA CYS A 15 9.77 -20.87 -9.45
C CYS A 15 8.72 -21.23 -10.50
N ILE A 16 7.82 -22.16 -10.18
CA ILE A 16 6.61 -22.40 -10.97
C ILE A 16 5.60 -21.31 -10.59
N ASN A 17 4.84 -20.82 -11.57
CA ASN A 17 3.80 -19.80 -11.42
C ASN A 17 2.82 -20.16 -10.28
N HIS A 18 3.10 -19.67 -9.07
CA HIS A 18 2.20 -19.79 -7.94
C HIS A 18 1.12 -18.71 -8.08
N THR A 19 -0.14 -19.10 -7.95
CA THR A 19 -1.31 -18.20 -8.05
C THR A 19 -1.52 -17.31 -6.82
N SER A 20 -0.60 -17.32 -5.86
CA SER A 20 -0.62 -16.49 -4.67
C SER A 20 0.50 -15.44 -4.77
N ALA A 21 0.13 -14.17 -4.92
CA ALA A 21 1.06 -13.06 -4.85
C ALA A 21 1.86 -13.10 -3.53
N GLN A 22 3.16 -12.82 -3.61
CA GLN A 22 4.02 -12.71 -2.42
C GLN A 22 3.45 -11.65 -1.48
N SER A 23 3.49 -11.90 -0.16
CA SER A 23 3.04 -10.90 0.79
C SER A 23 3.99 -9.69 0.80
N ILE A 24 3.40 -8.53 1.03
CA ILE A 24 4.10 -7.25 1.11
C ILE A 24 3.78 -6.56 2.44
N SER A 25 4.66 -5.63 2.79
CA SER A 25 4.41 -4.59 3.78
C SER A 25 4.45 -3.23 3.08
N TYR A 26 3.52 -2.34 3.42
CA TYR A 26 3.46 -0.99 2.85
C TYR A 26 3.11 0.07 3.89
N THR A 27 3.53 1.29 3.60
CA THR A 27 3.20 2.51 4.36
C THR A 27 2.80 3.61 3.40
N VAL A 28 1.79 4.38 3.80
CA VAL A 28 1.30 5.59 3.14
C VAL A 28 1.43 6.74 4.15
N ASN A 29 2.02 7.85 3.71
CA ASN A 29 2.05 9.11 4.44
C ASN A 29 1.26 10.17 3.64
N GLY A 30 0.44 10.95 4.33
CA GLY A 30 -0.06 12.21 3.81
C GLY A 30 0.99 13.30 4.01
N THR A 31 1.28 14.09 2.99
CA THR A 31 2.33 15.12 3.03
C THR A 31 1.77 16.53 2.99
N ASP A 32 0.68 16.76 2.26
CA ASP A 32 0.02 18.07 2.22
C ASP A 32 -1.46 17.97 1.79
N LEU A 33 -2.24 19.02 2.07
CA LEU A 33 -3.62 19.22 1.62
C LEU A 33 -3.72 20.54 0.86
N TYR A 34 -4.61 20.58 -0.13
CA TYR A 34 -4.82 21.72 -1.02
C TYR A 34 -6.30 22.07 -1.11
N ALA A 35 -6.60 23.36 -1.10
CA ALA A 35 -7.89 23.92 -1.49
C ALA A 35 -7.62 25.25 -2.20
N ASP A 36 -8.34 25.57 -3.28
CA ASP A 36 -8.26 26.88 -3.97
C ASP A 36 -9.55 27.11 -4.78
N ASP A 37 -10.13 28.30 -4.66
CA ASP A 37 -11.34 28.73 -5.38
C ASP A 37 -11.03 29.43 -6.72
N GLY A 38 -9.74 29.63 -7.02
CA GLY A 38 -9.27 30.37 -8.19
C GLY A 38 -9.52 31.88 -8.13
N SER A 39 -10.16 32.39 -7.08
CA SER A 39 -10.40 33.82 -6.85
C SER A 39 -9.28 34.49 -6.05
N GLY A 40 -8.38 33.67 -5.48
CA GLY A 40 -7.37 34.13 -4.55
C GLY A 40 -7.89 34.19 -3.12
N CYS A 41 -8.80 33.26 -2.76
CA CYS A 41 -9.28 33.05 -1.39
C CYS A 41 -10.19 34.13 -0.87
N GLN A 42 -10.96 34.75 -1.77
CA GLN A 42 -12.06 35.61 -1.37
C GLN A 42 -13.34 34.80 -1.39
N ASP A 43 -13.58 34.16 -0.27
CA ASP A 43 -14.80 33.44 0.06
C ASP A 43 -16.06 34.29 -0.23
N CYS A 44 -16.07 35.60 0.11
CA CYS A 44 -17.26 36.43 -0.10
C CYS A 44 -17.10 37.81 -0.80
N PRO A 45 -18.02 38.18 -1.73
CA PRO A 45 -18.03 39.49 -2.34
C PRO A 45 -18.38 40.57 -1.31
N CYS A 46 -17.54 41.60 -1.26
CA CYS A 46 -17.67 42.71 -0.32
C CYS A 46 -19.03 43.41 -0.43
N PHE A 47 -19.90 43.28 0.58
CA PHE A 47 -21.07 44.15 0.69
C PHE A 47 -20.64 45.55 1.16
N PRO A 48 -21.21 46.63 0.59
CA PRO A 48 -20.74 48.01 0.79
C PRO A 48 -20.91 48.58 2.23
N PHE A 49 -21.39 47.78 3.19
CA PHE A 49 -21.65 48.21 4.57
C PHE A 49 -21.11 47.28 5.66
N VAL A 50 -20.57 46.10 5.32
CA VAL A 50 -20.24 45.05 6.32
C VAL A 50 -18.77 44.62 6.28
N GLY A 51 -18.01 45.00 5.24
CA GLY A 51 -16.64 44.51 5.05
C GLY A 51 -16.62 43.08 4.50
N CYS A 52 -15.50 42.70 3.87
CA CYS A 52 -15.27 41.34 3.37
C CYS A 52 -14.40 40.64 4.42
N THR A 53 -14.99 39.70 5.16
CA THR A 53 -14.31 38.97 6.24
C THR A 53 -14.80 37.51 6.30
N GLY A 54 -15.01 36.89 5.15
CA GLY A 54 -15.06 35.42 5.05
C GLY A 54 -13.67 34.95 4.64
N SER A 55 -13.11 34.04 5.41
CA SER A 55 -11.89 33.30 5.08
C SER A 55 -12.34 31.88 4.77
N PRO A 56 -11.74 31.19 3.78
CA PRO A 56 -12.01 29.78 3.52
C PRO A 56 -12.14 28.91 4.78
N ASP A 57 -13.19 28.10 4.83
CA ASP A 57 -13.45 27.07 5.83
C ASP A 57 -13.30 25.64 5.24
N PRO A 58 -12.11 25.24 4.76
CA PRO A 58 -11.96 23.99 4.05
C PRO A 58 -12.09 22.76 4.97
N ASP A 59 -12.98 21.84 4.61
CA ASP A 59 -13.08 20.49 5.17
C ASP A 59 -12.67 19.43 4.15
N TRP A 60 -11.62 18.68 4.47
CA TRP A 60 -11.12 17.57 3.68
C TRP A 60 -11.50 16.25 4.31
N ASP A 61 -12.07 15.40 3.48
CA ASP A 61 -12.39 14.01 3.75
C ASP A 61 -11.53 13.12 2.85
N VAL A 62 -10.29 12.83 3.25
CA VAL A 62 -9.40 11.98 2.46
C VAL A 62 -9.33 10.57 3.07
N ARG A 63 -9.43 9.53 2.25
CA ARG A 63 -9.33 8.15 2.72
C ARG A 63 -8.62 7.22 1.75
N VAL A 64 -7.97 6.20 2.30
CA VAL A 64 -7.29 5.15 1.54
C VAL A 64 -7.72 3.76 2.00
N ASN A 65 -7.88 2.85 1.05
CA ASN A 65 -8.15 1.44 1.31
C ASN A 65 -7.33 0.55 0.37
N ASP A 66 -6.95 -0.63 0.86
CA ASP A 66 -6.37 -1.69 0.03
C ASP A 66 -7.42 -2.73 -0.38
N ASN A 67 -7.14 -3.46 -1.46
CA ASN A 67 -8.08 -4.43 -2.02
C ASN A 67 -8.25 -5.73 -1.21
N ILE A 68 -7.53 -5.92 -0.10
CA ILE A 68 -7.58 -7.14 0.71
C ILE A 68 -8.29 -6.92 2.03
N ASN A 69 -7.93 -5.87 2.76
CA ASN A 69 -8.43 -5.60 4.12
C ASN A 69 -9.79 -4.89 4.13
N ASN A 70 -10.25 -4.36 2.99
CA ASN A 70 -11.55 -3.71 2.79
C ASN A 70 -12.01 -2.82 3.96
N SER A 71 -11.08 -2.02 4.47
CA SER A 71 -11.24 -1.15 5.63
C SER A 71 -10.56 0.18 5.31
N TRP A 72 -11.29 1.28 5.41
CA TRP A 72 -10.81 2.61 5.08
C TRP A 72 -9.99 3.23 6.23
N SER A 73 -8.85 3.83 5.89
CA SER A 73 -8.10 4.71 6.79
C SER A 73 -8.32 6.15 6.34
N SER A 74 -8.85 6.99 7.23
CA SER A 74 -9.19 8.38 6.94
C SER A 74 -8.13 9.35 7.47
N TRP A 75 -7.94 10.44 6.74
CA TRP A 75 -7.17 11.62 7.12
C TRP A 75 -8.08 12.83 6.88
N ASN A 76 -9.04 12.98 7.79
CA ASN A 76 -9.99 14.07 7.72
C ASN A 76 -9.44 15.28 8.49
N VAL A 77 -9.59 16.47 7.91
CA VAL A 77 -9.09 17.72 8.46
C VAL A 77 -10.09 18.81 8.11
N SER A 78 -10.52 19.58 9.09
CA SER A 78 -11.30 20.80 8.91
C SER A 78 -10.51 21.98 9.48
N LEU A 79 -10.50 23.10 8.78
CA LEU A 79 -9.98 24.37 9.25
C LEU A 79 -11.10 25.41 9.24
N ASN A 80 -11.06 26.30 10.23
CA ASN A 80 -11.99 27.41 10.33
C ASN A 80 -11.29 28.74 10.09
N ASP A 81 -11.92 29.60 9.28
CA ASP A 81 -11.53 30.95 8.95
C ASP A 81 -10.06 31.06 8.49
N ASP A 82 -9.56 30.10 7.70
CA ASP A 82 -8.15 30.13 7.30
C ASP A 82 -7.92 31.18 6.21
N GLY A 83 -7.04 32.14 6.49
CA GLY A 83 -6.84 33.33 5.66
C GLY A 83 -6.06 33.10 4.37
N GLY A 84 -6.00 31.86 3.89
CA GLY A 84 -5.27 31.48 2.69
C GLY A 84 -5.77 30.16 2.12
N CYS A 85 -5.59 30.01 0.82
CA CYS A 85 -5.72 28.76 0.08
C CYS A 85 -4.39 28.43 -0.58
N ASN A 86 -4.39 27.40 -1.41
CA ASN A 86 -3.25 26.63 -1.92
C ASN A 86 -2.87 25.50 -0.94
N TRP A 87 -1.59 25.15 -0.86
CA TRP A 87 -1.08 24.13 0.06
C TRP A 87 -1.05 24.61 1.51
N TYR A 88 -1.62 23.81 2.42
CA TYR A 88 -1.78 24.14 3.84
C TYR A 88 -0.64 23.65 4.73
N GLY A 89 0.29 22.85 4.21
CA GLY A 89 1.42 22.27 4.95
C GLY A 89 1.01 21.23 6.00
N ILE A 90 -0.14 20.58 5.82
CA ILE A 90 -0.69 19.62 6.79
C ILE A 90 -0.23 18.22 6.41
N SER A 91 0.41 17.51 7.34
CA SER A 91 0.94 16.16 7.09
C SER A 91 0.32 15.13 8.03
N ASN A 92 0.24 13.88 7.55
CA ASN A 92 -0.20 12.72 8.33
C ASN A 92 0.78 11.55 8.13
N PRO A 93 1.84 11.46 8.95
CA PRO A 93 2.80 10.38 8.85
C PRO A 93 2.19 9.06 9.31
N ASN A 94 2.50 7.99 8.59
CA ASN A 94 1.93 6.66 8.77
C ASN A 94 0.40 6.64 8.72
N TRP A 95 -0.19 7.53 7.92
CA TRP A 95 -1.64 7.60 7.68
C TRP A 95 -2.25 6.21 7.49
N ARG A 96 -1.56 5.34 6.73
CA ARG A 96 -1.85 3.91 6.72
C ARG A 96 -0.58 3.09 6.69
N SER A 97 -0.55 1.99 7.42
CA SER A 97 0.47 0.95 7.30
C SER A 97 -0.15 -0.41 7.41
N GLN A 98 0.33 -1.36 6.61
CA GLN A 98 -0.05 -2.76 6.67
C GLN A 98 1.18 -3.63 6.51
N SER A 99 1.18 -4.78 7.18
CA SER A 99 2.25 -5.76 7.10
C SER A 99 1.68 -7.12 6.78
N ASN A 100 2.44 -7.93 6.04
CA ASN A 100 2.03 -9.29 5.70
C ASN A 100 0.66 -9.35 5.03
N THR A 101 0.47 -8.50 4.02
CA THR A 101 -0.77 -8.45 3.23
C THR A 101 -0.50 -8.88 1.80
N SER A 102 -1.50 -9.47 1.15
CA SER A 102 -1.47 -9.78 -0.29
C SER A 102 -2.08 -8.65 -1.13
N ALA A 103 -2.08 -7.43 -0.60
CA ALA A 103 -2.62 -6.26 -1.30
C ALA A 103 -1.90 -6.03 -2.62
N THR A 104 -2.66 -5.81 -3.68
CA THR A 104 -2.13 -5.50 -5.02
C THR A 104 -2.48 -4.08 -5.46
N THR A 105 -3.53 -3.48 -4.86
CA THR A 105 -3.93 -2.11 -5.17
C THR A 105 -4.24 -1.28 -3.93
N LEU A 106 -4.02 0.03 -4.06
CA LEU A 106 -4.46 1.06 -3.10
C LEU A 106 -5.44 1.99 -3.81
N ASN A 107 -6.60 2.22 -3.22
CA ASN A 107 -7.63 3.15 -3.70
C ASN A 107 -7.69 4.36 -2.76
N PHE A 108 -7.43 5.53 -3.31
CA PHE A 108 -7.52 6.81 -2.63
C PHE A 108 -8.79 7.53 -3.08
N GLN A 109 -9.51 8.07 -2.11
CA GLN A 109 -10.70 8.85 -2.34
C GLN A 109 -10.63 10.16 -1.59
N LEU A 110 -11.28 11.16 -2.16
CA LEU A 110 -11.43 12.49 -1.59
C LEU A 110 -12.90 12.89 -1.68
N ASN A 111 -13.43 13.39 -0.57
CA ASN A 111 -14.55 14.31 -0.51
C ASN A 111 -14.01 15.61 0.10
N ALA A 112 -14.67 16.72 -0.19
CA ALA A 112 -14.39 17.98 0.46
C ALA A 112 -15.57 18.94 0.28
N GLU A 113 -15.63 19.89 1.19
CA GLU A 113 -16.60 20.97 1.26
C GLU A 113 -15.95 22.20 1.89
N GLU A 114 -16.54 23.35 1.63
CA GLU A 114 -16.22 24.61 2.29
C GLU A 114 -17.37 24.87 3.28
N ASP A 115 -17.07 24.83 4.58
CA ASP A 115 -18.07 24.87 5.67
C ASP A 115 -18.24 26.31 6.18
N ASP A 116 -19.08 27.11 5.53
CA ASP A 116 -19.18 28.56 5.77
C ASP A 116 -19.87 28.95 7.11
N ALA A 117 -20.28 27.96 7.93
CA ALA A 117 -20.94 28.09 9.22
C ALA A 117 -21.77 29.39 9.42
N PHE A 118 -22.60 29.74 8.44
CA PHE A 118 -23.59 30.82 8.46
C PHE A 118 -23.08 32.26 8.28
N GLY A 119 -21.91 32.45 7.67
CA GLY A 119 -21.30 33.78 7.48
C GLY A 119 -21.82 34.56 6.27
N CYS A 120 -21.90 33.94 5.08
CA CYS A 120 -22.06 34.73 3.86
C CYS A 120 -22.67 34.09 2.60
N GLY A 121 -23.15 32.84 2.63
CA GLY A 121 -23.79 32.22 1.47
C GLY A 121 -24.85 31.19 1.84
N THR A 122 -25.27 30.37 0.87
CA THR A 122 -25.81 29.03 1.18
C THR A 122 -24.65 28.13 1.58
N ASP A 123 -24.97 27.09 2.33
CA ASP A 123 -24.13 26.37 3.29
C ASP A 123 -22.89 25.64 2.74
N ASP A 124 -22.62 25.66 1.43
CA ASP A 124 -22.02 24.51 0.75
C ASP A 124 -21.35 24.90 -0.62
N ASP A 125 -20.36 25.79 -0.64
CA ASP A 125 -19.70 26.20 -1.89
C ASP A 125 -18.58 25.23 -2.32
N GLY A 126 -18.53 24.88 -3.62
CA GLY A 126 -17.49 24.00 -4.15
C GLY A 126 -17.48 22.56 -3.64
N GLU A 127 -18.58 22.08 -3.05
CA GLU A 127 -18.67 20.71 -2.52
C GLU A 127 -18.50 19.62 -3.58
N CYS A 128 -17.87 18.52 -3.17
CA CYS A 128 -17.75 17.32 -3.99
C CYS A 128 -18.98 16.38 -3.93
N GLY A 129 -19.88 16.58 -2.95
CA GLY A 129 -21.10 15.77 -2.83
C GLY A 129 -20.84 14.28 -2.51
N GLY A 130 -19.69 13.97 -1.93
CA GLY A 130 -19.27 12.64 -1.51
C GLY A 130 -17.94 12.17 -2.11
N TYR A 131 -17.49 11.01 -1.61
CA TYR A 131 -16.18 10.47 -1.97
C TYR A 131 -16.06 10.08 -3.45
N SER A 132 -15.12 10.72 -4.13
CA SER A 132 -14.67 10.38 -5.48
C SER A 132 -13.30 9.70 -5.44
N THR A 133 -13.09 8.70 -6.30
CA THR A 133 -11.76 8.07 -6.43
C THR A 133 -10.82 9.01 -7.19
N ILE A 134 -9.74 9.38 -6.53
CA ILE A 134 -8.70 10.28 -7.06
C ILE A 134 -7.48 9.50 -7.55
N LYS A 135 -7.20 8.33 -6.96
CA LYS A 135 -6.09 7.47 -7.40
C LYS A 135 -6.35 6.01 -7.13
N ILE A 136 -5.99 5.18 -8.10
CA ILE A 136 -5.76 3.75 -7.89
C ILE A 136 -4.29 3.49 -8.21
N ILE A 137 -3.57 2.92 -7.26
CA ILE A 137 -2.18 2.49 -7.44
C ILE A 137 -2.16 0.98 -7.59
N ASP A 138 -1.60 0.50 -8.69
CA ASP A 138 -1.19 -0.89 -8.85
C ASP A 138 0.21 -1.06 -8.23
N ILE A 139 0.29 -1.62 -7.03
CA ILE A 139 1.49 -1.59 -6.19
C ILE A 139 2.70 -2.17 -6.91
N GLU A 140 2.51 -3.30 -7.61
CA GLU A 140 3.57 -4.05 -8.29
C GLU A 140 4.12 -3.36 -9.55
N THR A 141 3.48 -2.30 -10.04
CA THR A 141 3.98 -1.54 -11.20
C THR A 141 5.09 -0.55 -10.84
N ASN A 142 5.19 -0.18 -9.57
CA ASN A 142 6.19 0.75 -9.06
C ASN A 142 7.38 0.02 -8.45
N GLN A 143 8.50 0.71 -8.25
CA GLN A 143 9.70 0.10 -7.69
C GLN A 143 9.55 -0.15 -6.16
N PRO A 144 9.85 -1.36 -5.64
CA PRO A 144 9.81 -1.60 -4.19
C PRO A 144 10.94 -0.86 -3.46
N CYS A 145 10.80 -0.75 -2.14
CA CYS A 145 11.77 -0.18 -1.20
C CYS A 145 12.10 1.32 -1.41
N THR A 146 11.29 2.03 -2.18
CA THR A 146 11.43 3.48 -2.43
C THR A 146 10.10 4.18 -2.19
N TRP A 147 10.16 5.47 -1.84
CA TRP A 147 8.97 6.31 -1.73
C TRP A 147 8.55 6.80 -3.11
N HIS A 148 7.26 6.71 -3.40
CA HIS A 148 6.61 7.26 -4.59
C HIS A 148 5.63 8.32 -4.15
N SER A 149 5.76 9.52 -4.70
CA SER A 149 4.93 10.68 -4.35
C SER A 149 3.88 10.95 -5.42
N TYR A 150 2.71 11.41 -5.00
CA TYR A 150 1.59 11.74 -5.85
C TYR A 150 0.95 13.06 -5.38
N THR A 151 0.50 13.84 -6.35
CA THR A 151 -0.31 15.04 -6.17
C THR A 151 -1.59 14.82 -6.95
N GLU A 152 -2.72 14.80 -6.27
CA GLU A 152 -4.02 14.63 -6.92
C GLU A 152 -4.91 15.80 -6.53
N ILE A 153 -5.53 16.43 -7.53
CA ILE A 153 -6.45 17.56 -7.38
C ILE A 153 -7.73 17.23 -8.14
N ILE A 154 -8.88 17.50 -7.54
CA ILE A 154 -10.20 17.43 -8.15
C ILE A 154 -10.89 18.78 -8.05
N SER A 155 -11.63 19.13 -9.10
CA SER A 155 -12.48 20.33 -9.09
C SER A 155 -13.91 19.93 -8.78
N CYS A 156 -14.50 20.56 -7.79
CA CYS A 156 -15.86 20.31 -7.33
C CYS A 156 -16.66 21.62 -7.45
N THR A 157 -17.90 21.52 -7.94
CA THR A 157 -18.74 22.68 -8.23
C THR A 157 -20.08 22.52 -7.54
N SER A 158 -20.41 23.46 -6.66
CA SER A 158 -21.70 23.56 -5.95
C SER A 158 -22.15 25.02 -5.97
N ASP A 159 -23.46 25.24 -6.03
CA ASP A 159 -24.16 26.55 -6.00
C ASP A 159 -23.67 27.69 -6.92
N GLY A 160 -22.76 27.38 -7.85
CA GLY A 160 -22.21 28.33 -8.83
C GLY A 160 -20.70 28.53 -8.69
N ASP A 161 -20.14 28.06 -7.60
CA ASP A 161 -18.73 28.20 -7.23
C ASP A 161 -17.97 26.89 -7.42
N THR A 162 -16.69 27.00 -7.78
CA THR A 162 -15.85 25.85 -8.11
C THR A 162 -14.56 25.92 -7.32
N TRP A 163 -14.31 24.87 -6.56
CA TRP A 163 -13.12 24.71 -5.74
C TRP A 163 -12.28 23.53 -6.24
N ASP A 164 -10.97 23.76 -6.28
CA ASP A 164 -9.97 22.73 -6.49
C ASP A 164 -9.52 22.19 -5.14
N TRP A 165 -9.81 20.92 -4.88
CA TRP A 165 -9.44 20.20 -3.67
C TRP A 165 -8.35 19.18 -3.98
N GLY A 166 -7.33 19.09 -3.13
CA GLY A 166 -6.23 18.19 -3.41
C GLY A 166 -5.53 17.62 -2.19
N VAL A 167 -4.74 16.59 -2.47
CA VAL A 167 -3.90 15.92 -1.49
C VAL A 167 -2.56 15.57 -2.12
N GLU A 168 -1.50 15.79 -1.36
CA GLU A 168 -0.21 15.16 -1.61
C GLU A 168 0.01 14.02 -0.63
N PHE A 169 0.47 12.91 -1.17
CA PHE A 169 0.81 11.74 -0.39
C PHE A 169 1.98 10.99 -1.01
N GLU A 170 2.64 10.21 -0.18
CA GLU A 170 3.68 9.28 -0.61
C GLU A 170 3.37 7.87 -0.11
N TYR A 171 3.79 6.88 -0.88
CA TYR A 171 3.72 5.49 -0.44
C TYR A 171 5.02 4.75 -0.72
N ARG A 172 5.31 3.78 0.13
CA ARG A 172 6.42 2.85 0.00
C ARG A 172 5.91 1.46 0.30
N TYR A 173 6.40 0.47 -0.45
CA TYR A 173 6.15 -0.94 -0.16
C TYR A 173 7.42 -1.76 -0.27
N GLU A 174 7.42 -2.93 0.35
CA GLU A 174 8.48 -3.93 0.25
C GLU A 174 7.89 -5.34 0.31
N PHE A 175 8.56 -6.28 -0.34
CA PHE A 175 8.23 -7.68 -0.18
C PHE A 175 8.62 -8.17 1.20
N ASP A 176 7.76 -8.95 1.84
CA ASP A 176 8.11 -9.54 3.13
C ASP A 176 9.22 -10.59 2.96
N ALA A 177 10.04 -10.71 4.01
CA ALA A 177 11.17 -11.62 4.03
C ALA A 177 10.72 -13.09 3.85
N LEU A 178 11.34 -13.76 2.87
CA LEU A 178 11.21 -15.19 2.69
C LEU A 178 12.24 -15.90 3.58
N ASN A 179 11.77 -16.62 4.59
CA ASN A 179 12.62 -17.44 5.45
C ASN A 179 12.60 -18.88 4.93
N PRO A 180 13.76 -19.47 4.60
CA PRO A 180 13.83 -20.86 4.19
C PRO A 180 13.50 -21.76 5.38
N GLY A 181 12.92 -22.91 5.06
CA GLY A 181 12.76 -24.00 6.01
C GLY A 181 14.09 -24.72 6.26
N THR A 182 14.12 -25.58 7.26
CA THR A 182 15.24 -26.49 7.53
C THR A 182 14.73 -27.92 7.64
N ILE A 183 15.52 -28.87 7.15
CA ILE A 183 15.27 -30.31 7.30
C ILE A 183 16.27 -30.89 8.30
N SER A 184 15.98 -32.06 8.83
CA SER A 184 16.92 -32.86 9.64
C SER A 184 18.25 -32.99 8.91
N GLY A 185 19.35 -32.69 9.61
CA GLY A 185 20.69 -32.62 9.02
C GLY A 185 21.28 -33.97 8.61
N ASP A 186 22.56 -33.94 8.27
CA ASP A 186 23.30 -35.10 7.75
C ASP A 186 23.20 -36.34 8.63
N GLN A 187 23.05 -37.49 7.99
CA GLN A 187 23.04 -38.78 8.66
C GLN A 187 24.29 -39.58 8.28
N THR A 188 24.90 -40.23 9.28
CA THR A 188 25.91 -41.25 9.03
C THR A 188 25.23 -42.61 8.99
N ILE A 189 25.22 -43.23 7.82
CA ILE A 189 24.53 -44.51 7.58
C ILE A 189 25.59 -45.59 7.36
N CYS A 190 25.51 -46.70 8.10
CA CYS A 190 26.42 -47.83 7.91
C CYS A 190 25.91 -48.78 6.84
N ALA A 191 26.80 -49.63 6.31
CA ALA A 191 26.41 -50.58 5.27
C ALA A 191 25.37 -51.59 5.78
N GLY A 192 24.20 -51.60 5.15
CA GLY A 192 23.08 -52.46 5.53
C GLY A 192 22.07 -51.82 6.50
N ASP A 193 22.33 -50.59 6.94
CA ASP A 193 21.37 -49.81 7.74
C ASP A 193 20.45 -48.97 6.83
N ASP A 194 19.24 -48.72 7.30
CA ASP A 194 18.30 -47.81 6.66
C ASP A 194 18.54 -46.36 7.14
N PRO A 195 18.43 -45.35 6.25
CA PRO A 195 18.38 -43.95 6.67
C PRO A 195 17.22 -43.72 7.64
N SER A 196 17.42 -42.87 8.66
CA SER A 196 16.30 -42.38 9.45
C SER A 196 15.43 -41.43 8.62
N THR A 197 14.15 -41.35 8.98
CA THR A 197 13.19 -40.48 8.31
C THR A 197 13.67 -39.03 8.38
N LEU A 198 13.75 -38.36 7.22
CA LEU A 198 14.00 -36.94 7.17
C LEU A 198 12.76 -36.19 7.70
N SER A 199 12.96 -35.28 8.65
CA SER A 199 11.88 -34.46 9.21
C SER A 199 12.11 -32.98 8.90
N SER A 200 11.03 -32.25 8.63
CA SER A 200 11.08 -30.79 8.64
C SER A 200 11.30 -30.29 10.08
N ASN A 201 12.29 -29.43 10.27
CA ASN A 201 12.59 -28.81 11.56
C ASN A 201 11.95 -27.42 11.66
N THR A 202 12.14 -26.59 10.64
CA THR A 202 11.46 -25.29 10.51
C THR A 202 10.74 -25.21 9.19
N SER A 203 9.48 -24.78 9.23
CA SER A 203 8.73 -24.50 8.01
C SER A 203 9.29 -23.27 7.31
N ALA A 204 9.36 -23.32 5.98
CA ALA A 204 9.62 -22.13 5.18
C ALA A 204 8.40 -21.18 5.24
N THR A 205 8.61 -19.89 5.02
CA THR A 205 7.51 -18.92 4.87
C THR A 205 6.89 -18.90 3.47
N MET A 206 7.47 -19.65 2.52
CA MET A 206 6.91 -19.87 1.19
C MET A 206 6.50 -21.32 0.97
N TYR A 207 5.54 -21.51 0.08
CA TYR A 207 5.25 -22.82 -0.50
C TYR A 207 6.25 -23.09 -1.63
N ALA A 208 6.83 -24.28 -1.63
CA ALA A 208 7.65 -24.79 -2.72
C ALA A 208 7.20 -26.22 -3.01
N ASP A 209 7.13 -26.57 -4.29
CA ASP A 209 6.96 -27.95 -4.73
C ASP A 209 8.31 -28.66 -4.68
N TYR A 210 8.31 -29.90 -4.19
CA TYR A 210 9.51 -30.71 -4.06
C TYR A 210 9.41 -31.95 -4.95
N GLN A 211 10.49 -32.28 -5.66
CA GLN A 211 10.63 -33.56 -6.36
C GLN A 211 11.75 -34.36 -5.72
N TRP A 212 11.48 -35.64 -5.44
CA TRP A 212 12.49 -36.57 -4.95
C TRP A 212 13.15 -37.26 -6.13
N GLN A 213 14.48 -37.32 -6.13
CA GLN A 213 15.24 -38.02 -7.17
C GLN A 213 16.27 -38.95 -6.54
N TYR A 214 16.59 -40.04 -7.23
CA TYR A 214 17.68 -40.95 -6.86
C TYR A 214 18.66 -41.14 -8.00
N GLN A 215 19.90 -41.50 -7.65
CA GLN A 215 20.94 -41.86 -8.59
C GLN A 215 21.72 -43.06 -8.06
N ASN A 216 21.88 -44.09 -8.90
CA ASN A 216 22.73 -45.23 -8.58
C ASN A 216 24.16 -44.99 -9.06
N GLY A 217 25.14 -45.15 -8.16
CA GLY A 217 26.56 -45.22 -8.52
C GLY A 217 27.24 -43.89 -8.85
N CYS A 218 26.72 -42.75 -8.35
CA CYS A 218 27.33 -41.41 -8.46
C CYS A 218 27.72 -41.00 -9.89
N SER A 219 27.13 -41.62 -10.91
CA SER A 219 27.39 -41.37 -12.33
C SER A 219 26.11 -41.51 -13.13
N GLY A 220 25.91 -40.67 -14.14
CA GLY A 220 24.66 -40.60 -14.92
C GLY A 220 23.69 -39.50 -14.48
N GLY A 221 22.47 -39.55 -15.03
CA GLY A 221 21.39 -38.62 -14.69
C GLY A 221 20.62 -39.05 -13.44
N TRP A 222 19.95 -38.09 -12.80
CA TRP A 222 19.04 -38.34 -11.69
C TRP A 222 17.71 -38.89 -12.21
N THR A 223 17.12 -39.82 -11.46
CA THR A 223 15.81 -40.42 -11.78
C THR A 223 14.78 -39.97 -10.76
N ASP A 224 13.63 -39.51 -11.24
CA ASP A 224 12.51 -39.12 -10.41
C ASP A 224 11.94 -40.30 -9.61
N ILE A 225 11.61 -40.04 -8.35
CA ILE A 225 10.85 -40.93 -7.48
C ILE A 225 9.40 -40.48 -7.58
N THR A 226 8.57 -41.28 -8.25
CA THR A 226 7.12 -41.06 -8.43
C THR A 226 6.30 -41.89 -7.47
#